data_AF-A0A853LJH4-F1
#
_entry.id   AF-A0A853LJH4-F1
#
_cell.length_a   1.000
_cell.length_b   1.000
_cell.length_c   1.000
_cell.angle_alpha   90.00
_cell.angle_beta   90.00
_cell.angle_gamma   90.00
#
_symmetry.space_group_name_H-M   'P 1'
#
loop_
_entity.id
_entity.type
_entity.pdbx_description
1 polymer ?
#
loop_
_entity_poly.entity_id
_entity_poly.type
_entity_poly.pdbx_seq_one_letter_code
_entity_poly.pdbx_strand_id
1 'polypeptide(L)'
;MDADNDATPGPDRAGPDRPLTVELLADLQAGALDDDTAAQVRKQVREDPAAADVLAALNRVRRDVAALGDDPRSAPDPPPHLGAKVAAAVRAAGPAGPTTGEPPTHSARPVVRPSRVAAAVAGLGAVLAAIGVGTVALMRAPGPAPSTPDTAELITVSTPPMAIPLTQGEIQALLGHPPDYGPLADPARRASCLTGLGYPAATEVLGARPIEINARPGVVLVVAADTPRTLAVYAVAPSCSAADTGLLANTQVPRP
;
A
#
# COMPACT_ATOMS: atom_id res chain seq x y z
N MET A 1 -51.74 21.10 -9.98
CA MET A 1 -51.77 20.19 -8.80
C MET A 1 -50.80 19.11 -9.15
N ASP A 2 -49.56 19.49 -8.93
CA ASP A 2 -48.34 18.85 -9.36
C ASP A 2 -47.82 18.11 -8.13
N ALA A 3 -47.57 16.81 -8.29
CA ALA A 3 -46.87 16.02 -7.29
C ALA A 3 -45.67 15.41 -8.00
N ASP A 4 -44.54 16.10 -7.81
CA ASP A 4 -43.20 15.70 -8.19
C ASP A 4 -42.88 14.31 -7.65
N ASN A 5 -42.51 13.40 -8.55
CA ASN A 5 -41.91 12.13 -8.20
C ASN A 5 -40.38 12.33 -8.15
N ASP A 6 -39.86 12.54 -6.96
CA ASP A 6 -38.44 12.69 -6.64
C ASP A 6 -37.73 11.34 -6.87
N ALA A 7 -37.18 11.15 -8.08
CA ALA A 7 -36.32 10.04 -8.41
C ALA A 7 -34.87 10.42 -8.06
N THR A 8 -34.39 9.95 -6.91
CA THR A 8 -32.98 10.02 -6.50
C THR A 8 -32.09 9.37 -7.58
N PRO A 9 -31.07 10.07 -8.13
CA PRO A 9 -30.11 9.43 -9.01
C PRO A 9 -29.27 8.43 -8.20
N GLY A 10 -29.39 7.15 -8.52
CA GLY A 10 -28.50 6.11 -7.99
C GLY A 10 -27.05 6.36 -8.42
N PRO A 11 -26.06 5.79 -7.71
CA PRO A 11 -24.65 5.98 -8.03
C PRO A 11 -24.37 5.56 -9.47
N ASP A 12 -23.61 6.41 -10.16
CA ASP A 12 -23.23 6.31 -11.55
C ASP A 12 -22.93 4.86 -11.97
N ARG A 13 -23.92 4.24 -12.63
CA ARG A 13 -23.65 3.10 -13.51
C ARG A 13 -22.83 3.64 -14.66
N ALA A 14 -21.50 3.65 -14.47
CA ALA A 14 -20.55 3.95 -15.53
C ALA A 14 -20.95 3.16 -16.78
N GLY A 15 -21.30 3.88 -17.83
CA GLY A 15 -21.78 3.32 -19.09
C GLY A 15 -20.73 2.41 -19.75
N PRO A 16 -21.14 1.63 -20.75
CA PRO A 16 -20.38 0.53 -21.37
C PRO A 16 -19.12 0.94 -22.18
N ASP A 17 -18.58 2.14 -21.98
CA ASP A 17 -17.64 2.79 -22.90
C ASP A 17 -16.42 3.40 -22.18
N ARG A 18 -15.90 2.72 -21.15
CA ARG A 18 -14.56 3.06 -20.63
C ARG A 18 -13.52 2.55 -21.63
N PRO A 19 -12.60 3.40 -22.14
CA PRO A 19 -11.56 2.95 -23.06
C PRO A 19 -10.66 1.89 -22.40
N LEU A 20 -10.24 0.89 -23.17
CA LEU A 20 -9.31 -0.15 -22.74
C LEU A 20 -7.91 0.46 -22.55
N THR A 21 -7.61 0.93 -21.33
CA THR A 21 -6.28 1.44 -21.00
C THR A 21 -5.32 0.29 -20.66
N VAL A 22 -4.02 0.56 -20.72
CA VAL A 22 -2.97 -0.42 -20.38
C VAL A 22 -3.08 -0.85 -18.92
N GLU A 23 -3.42 0.08 -18.03
CA GLU A 23 -3.62 -0.17 -16.60
C GLU A 23 -4.78 -1.13 -16.37
N LEU A 24 -5.91 -0.94 -17.07
CA LEU A 24 -7.06 -1.83 -16.96
C LEU A 24 -6.76 -3.25 -17.47
N LEU A 25 -5.96 -3.37 -18.53
CA LEU A 25 -5.48 -4.67 -19.02
C LEU A 25 -4.48 -5.32 -18.05
N ALA A 26 -3.64 -4.51 -17.40
CA ALA A 26 -2.72 -4.99 -16.35
C ALA A 26 -3.49 -5.47 -15.11
N ASP A 27 -4.54 -4.76 -14.68
CA ASP A 27 -5.41 -5.16 -13.57
C ASP A 27 -6.16 -6.46 -13.89
N LEU A 28 -6.64 -6.60 -15.13
CA LEU A 28 -7.23 -7.84 -15.62
C LEU A 28 -6.23 -9.00 -15.55
N GLN A 29 -4.98 -8.78 -15.95
CA GLN A 29 -3.91 -9.77 -15.89
C GLN A 29 -3.51 -10.13 -14.45
N ALA A 30 -3.51 -9.14 -13.56
CA ALA A 30 -3.22 -9.32 -12.13
C ALA A 30 -4.34 -10.06 -11.39
N GLY A 31 -5.52 -10.21 -12.00
CA GLY A 31 -6.70 -10.74 -11.32
C GLY A 31 -7.23 -9.81 -10.24
N ALA A 32 -6.95 -8.50 -10.37
CA ALA A 32 -7.36 -7.48 -9.41
C ALA A 32 -8.79 -6.98 -9.65
N LEU A 33 -9.39 -7.33 -10.79
CA LEU A 33 -10.76 -6.98 -11.14
C LEU A 33 -11.77 -7.98 -10.55
N ASP A 34 -12.96 -7.51 -10.21
CA ASP A 34 -14.10 -8.36 -9.90
C ASP A 34 -14.55 -9.18 -11.13
N ASP A 35 -15.28 -10.27 -10.89
CA ASP A 35 -15.63 -11.23 -11.94
C ASP A 35 -16.47 -10.62 -13.07
N ASP A 36 -17.41 -9.73 -12.74
CA ASP A 36 -18.29 -9.09 -13.72
C ASP A 36 -17.51 -8.10 -14.59
N THR A 37 -16.69 -7.24 -13.98
CA THR A 37 -15.79 -6.32 -14.70
C THR A 37 -14.80 -7.09 -15.55
N ALA A 38 -14.19 -8.16 -15.02
CA ALA A 38 -13.25 -8.98 -15.76
C ALA A 38 -13.92 -9.65 -16.98
N ALA A 39 -15.15 -10.14 -16.85
CA ALA A 39 -15.91 -10.71 -17.96
C ALA A 39 -16.20 -9.67 -19.06
N GLN A 40 -16.56 -8.46 -18.66
CA GLN A 40 -16.82 -7.35 -19.58
C GLN A 40 -15.54 -6.92 -20.31
N VAL A 41 -14.43 -6.71 -19.61
CA VAL A 41 -13.14 -6.33 -20.23
C VAL A 41 -12.67 -7.44 -21.17
N ARG A 42 -12.79 -8.72 -20.80
CA ARG A 42 -12.47 -9.84 -21.71
C ARG A 42 -13.33 -9.84 -22.97
N LYS A 43 -14.60 -9.38 -22.88
CA LYS A 43 -15.46 -9.23 -24.05
C LYS A 43 -14.96 -8.11 -24.96
N GLN A 44 -14.68 -6.94 -24.41
CA GLN A 44 -14.15 -5.80 -25.15
C GLN A 44 -12.80 -6.13 -25.82
N VAL A 45 -11.89 -6.82 -25.13
CA VAL A 45 -10.60 -7.27 -25.69
C VAL A 45 -10.77 -8.22 -26.89
N ARG A 46 -11.83 -9.04 -26.94
CA ARG A 46 -12.11 -9.88 -28.12
C ARG A 46 -12.58 -9.07 -29.32
N GLU A 47 -13.16 -7.89 -29.08
CA GLU A 47 -13.68 -6.99 -30.11
C GLU A 47 -12.61 -5.99 -30.60
N ASP A 48 -11.50 -5.83 -29.86
CA ASP A 48 -10.38 -4.92 -30.16
C ASP A 48 -9.03 -5.67 -30.33
N PRO A 49 -8.54 -5.84 -31.58
CA PRO A 49 -7.26 -6.49 -31.85
C PRO A 49 -6.05 -5.81 -31.19
N ALA A 50 -6.05 -4.48 -31.07
CA ALA A 50 -4.92 -3.75 -30.49
C ALA A 50 -4.82 -4.02 -28.97
N ALA A 51 -5.96 -4.05 -28.27
CA ALA A 51 -6.01 -4.45 -26.88
C ALA A 51 -5.60 -5.91 -26.67
N ALA A 52 -5.97 -6.81 -27.60
CA ALA A 52 -5.54 -8.20 -27.57
C ALA A 52 -4.01 -8.34 -27.70
N ASP A 53 -3.38 -7.55 -28.57
CA ASP A 53 -1.92 -7.53 -28.73
C ASP A 53 -1.20 -7.03 -27.47
N VAL A 54 -1.72 -5.98 -26.82
CA VAL A 54 -1.19 -5.49 -25.53
C VAL A 54 -1.30 -6.56 -24.46
N LEU A 55 -2.46 -7.20 -24.32
CA LEU A 55 -2.65 -8.28 -23.35
C LEU A 55 -1.72 -9.49 -23.64
N ALA A 56 -1.47 -9.79 -24.91
CA ALA A 56 -0.51 -10.83 -25.30
C ALA A 56 0.94 -10.47 -24.93
N ALA A 57 1.34 -9.21 -25.11
CA ALA A 57 2.64 -8.70 -24.68
C ALA A 57 2.81 -8.79 -23.16
N LEU A 58 1.80 -8.38 -22.40
CA LEU A 58 1.78 -8.49 -20.94
C LEU A 58 1.89 -9.96 -20.46
N ASN A 59 1.18 -10.88 -21.12
CA ASN A 59 1.28 -12.31 -20.83
C ASN A 59 2.64 -12.92 -21.21
N ARG A 60 3.37 -12.34 -22.17
CA ARG A 60 4.76 -12.72 -22.46
C ARG A 60 5.67 -12.36 -21.31
N VAL A 61 5.61 -11.11 -20.82
CA VAL A 61 6.41 -10.64 -19.68
C VAL A 61 6.18 -11.53 -18.45
N ARG A 62 4.93 -11.89 -18.13
CA ARG A 62 4.64 -12.80 -17.01
C ARG A 62 5.26 -14.19 -17.18
N ARG A 63 5.30 -14.73 -18.40
CA ARG A 63 5.97 -16.01 -18.68
C ARG A 63 7.49 -15.89 -18.57
N ASP A 64 8.07 -14.80 -19.05
CA ASP A 64 9.51 -14.56 -18.97
C ASP A 64 9.95 -14.43 -17.49
N VAL A 65 9.17 -13.71 -16.67
CA VAL A 65 9.39 -13.61 -15.22
C VAL A 65 9.22 -14.97 -14.53
N ALA A 66 8.21 -15.77 -14.91
CA ALA A 66 8.03 -17.11 -14.36
C ALA A 66 9.22 -18.03 -14.70
N ALA A 67 9.71 -17.99 -15.94
CA ALA A 67 10.87 -18.75 -16.37
C ALA A 67 12.16 -18.37 -15.61
N LEU A 68 12.31 -17.09 -15.24
CA LEU A 68 13.39 -16.65 -14.35
C LEU A 68 13.24 -17.18 -12.93
N GLY A 69 12.01 -17.33 -12.44
CA GLY A 69 11.71 -17.92 -11.14
C GLY A 69 12.01 -19.42 -11.08
N ASP A 70 11.85 -20.13 -12.19
CA ASP A 70 12.20 -21.55 -12.32
C ASP A 70 13.70 -21.80 -12.53
N ASP A 71 14.51 -20.75 -12.74
CA ASP A 71 15.96 -20.88 -12.85
C ASP A 71 16.56 -21.21 -11.47
N PRO A 72 17.20 -22.39 -11.28
CA PRO A 72 17.80 -22.79 -10.01
C PRO A 72 18.93 -21.86 -9.54
N ARG A 73 19.44 -21.00 -10.44
CA ARG A 73 20.42 -19.96 -10.10
C ARG A 73 19.80 -18.72 -9.47
N SER A 74 18.51 -18.48 -9.70
CA SER A 74 17.78 -17.31 -9.19
C SER A 74 17.38 -17.47 -7.72
N ALA A 75 16.94 -18.67 -7.33
CA ALA A 75 16.57 -18.99 -5.95
C ALA A 75 16.75 -20.50 -5.67
N PRO A 76 17.15 -20.88 -4.45
CA PRO A 76 17.20 -22.28 -4.05
C PRO A 76 15.79 -22.87 -3.94
N ASP A 77 15.65 -24.16 -4.30
CA ASP A 77 14.38 -24.88 -4.19
C ASP A 77 13.84 -24.86 -2.74
N PRO A 78 12.51 -24.75 -2.57
CA PRO A 78 11.91 -24.83 -1.24
C PRO A 78 12.20 -26.20 -0.62
N PRO A 79 12.38 -26.27 0.71
CA PRO A 79 12.55 -27.55 1.40
C PRO A 79 11.44 -28.56 1.07
N PRO A 80 11.77 -29.84 0.80
CA PRO A 80 10.83 -30.83 0.25
C PRO A 80 9.63 -31.12 1.18
N HIS A 81 9.80 -30.89 2.49
CA HIS A 81 8.73 -31.07 3.46
C HIS A 81 7.57 -30.07 3.28
N LEU A 82 7.83 -28.89 2.70
CA LEU A 82 6.80 -27.87 2.46
C LEU A 82 5.81 -28.33 1.40
N GLY A 83 6.29 -28.87 0.28
CA GLY A 83 5.43 -29.43 -0.77
C GLY A 83 4.56 -30.58 -0.24
N ALA A 84 5.14 -31.47 0.56
CA ALA A 84 4.39 -32.56 1.20
C ALA A 84 3.32 -32.03 2.18
N LYS A 85 3.62 -30.98 2.96
CA LYS A 85 2.68 -30.35 3.89
C LYS A 85 1.53 -29.67 3.15
N VAL A 86 1.80 -28.94 2.07
CA VAL A 86 0.77 -28.30 1.24
C VAL A 86 -0.10 -29.36 0.55
N ALA A 87 0.51 -30.39 -0.06
CA ALA A 87 -0.24 -31.48 -0.67
C ALA A 87 -1.09 -32.27 0.35
N ALA A 88 -0.62 -32.41 1.59
CA ALA A 88 -1.41 -32.98 2.68
C ALA A 88 -2.58 -32.07 3.08
N ALA A 89 -2.37 -30.75 3.18
CA ALA A 89 -3.43 -29.79 3.47
C ALA A 89 -4.51 -29.76 2.37
N VAL A 90 -4.12 -29.79 1.09
CA VAL A 90 -5.06 -29.84 -0.04
C VAL A 90 -5.86 -31.14 -0.04
N ARG A 91 -5.21 -32.29 0.20
CA ARG A 91 -5.92 -33.58 0.31
C ARG A 91 -6.85 -33.62 1.52
N ALA A 92 -6.48 -33.00 2.63
CA ALA A 92 -7.32 -32.87 3.82
C ALA A 92 -8.52 -31.94 3.59
N ALA A 93 -8.38 -30.94 2.71
CA ALA A 93 -9.49 -30.07 2.30
C ALA A 93 -10.51 -30.79 1.39
N GLY A 94 -10.09 -31.87 0.72
CA GLY A 94 -10.95 -32.76 -0.07
C GLY A 94 -11.59 -32.11 -1.32
N PRO A 95 -11.91 -32.90 -2.36
CA PRO A 95 -12.72 -32.40 -3.46
C PRO A 95 -14.19 -32.30 -3.02
N ALA A 96 -14.75 -31.10 -3.01
CA ALA A 96 -16.20 -30.90 -2.99
C ALA A 96 -16.78 -31.31 -4.36
N GLY A 97 -16.93 -32.62 -4.56
CA GLY A 97 -17.59 -33.18 -5.73
C GLY A 97 -19.12 -33.15 -5.58
N PRO A 98 -19.89 -32.76 -6.62
CA PRO A 98 -21.34 -32.77 -6.57
C PRO A 98 -21.86 -34.20 -6.76
N THR A 99 -22.06 -34.94 -5.67
CA THR A 99 -22.85 -36.17 -5.68
C THR A 99 -24.20 -35.90 -5.02
N THR A 100 -25.20 -35.74 -5.88
CA THR A 100 -26.62 -36.03 -5.64
C THR A 100 -27.18 -35.70 -4.25
N GLY A 101 -27.66 -34.46 -4.08
CA GLY A 101 -28.84 -34.20 -3.24
C GLY A 101 -28.65 -33.93 -1.75
N GLU A 102 -27.45 -33.58 -1.28
CA GLU A 102 -27.28 -33.03 0.08
C GLU A 102 -26.59 -31.66 0.06
N PRO A 103 -27.08 -30.67 0.82
CA PRO A 103 -26.41 -29.37 0.93
C PRO A 103 -25.05 -29.54 1.65
N PRO A 104 -24.01 -28.81 1.23
CA PRO A 104 -22.67 -28.93 1.82
C PRO A 104 -22.70 -28.63 3.32
N THR A 105 -22.31 -29.61 4.12
CA THR A 105 -22.22 -29.55 5.59
C THR A 105 -20.98 -28.79 6.08
N HIS A 106 -20.68 -27.64 5.46
CA HIS A 106 -19.89 -26.57 6.10
C HIS A 106 -20.78 -25.58 6.85
N SER A 107 -21.86 -26.12 7.42
CA SER A 107 -22.74 -25.43 8.38
C SER A 107 -23.09 -26.39 9.51
N ALA A 108 -22.10 -27.03 10.12
CA ALA A 108 -22.29 -27.62 11.45
C ALA A 108 -22.45 -26.48 12.46
N ARG A 109 -23.62 -25.84 12.44
CA ARG A 109 -24.04 -24.84 13.41
C ARG A 109 -24.14 -25.58 14.75
N PRO A 110 -23.39 -25.18 15.80
CA PRO A 110 -23.58 -25.79 17.11
C PRO A 110 -25.03 -25.57 17.51
N VAL A 111 -25.73 -26.64 17.92
CA VAL A 111 -27.12 -26.57 18.37
C VAL A 111 -27.19 -25.52 19.48
N VAL A 112 -27.75 -24.36 19.15
CA VAL A 112 -27.76 -23.19 20.01
C VAL A 112 -28.76 -23.48 21.11
N ARG A 113 -28.28 -23.77 22.32
CA ARG A 113 -29.13 -23.98 23.50
C ARG A 113 -30.01 -22.73 23.74
N PRO A 114 -31.26 -22.89 24.17
CA PRO A 114 -32.24 -21.80 24.29
C PRO A 114 -31.80 -20.65 25.22
N SER A 115 -30.79 -20.88 26.07
CA SER A 115 -30.19 -19.85 26.94
C SER A 115 -29.41 -18.76 26.19
N ARG A 116 -28.97 -18.98 24.94
CA ARG A 116 -28.25 -17.94 24.16
C ARG A 116 -29.16 -16.97 23.40
N VAL A 117 -30.46 -17.25 23.30
CA VAL A 117 -31.43 -16.34 22.67
C VAL A 117 -31.74 -15.14 23.58
N ALA A 118 -31.72 -15.34 24.90
CA ALA A 118 -31.91 -14.26 25.87
C ALA A 118 -30.78 -13.19 25.83
N ALA A 119 -29.54 -13.60 25.52
CA ALA A 119 -28.42 -12.67 25.40
C ALA A 119 -28.47 -11.82 24.12
N ALA A 120 -29.10 -12.30 23.05
CA ALA A 120 -29.23 -11.57 21.79
C ALA A 120 -30.24 -10.41 21.88
N VAL A 121 -31.31 -10.55 22.67
CA VAL A 121 -32.32 -9.50 22.86
C VAL A 121 -31.78 -8.35 23.70
N ALA A 122 -30.90 -8.62 24.66
CA ALA A 122 -30.22 -7.59 25.45
C ALA A 122 -29.24 -6.76 24.61
N GLY A 123 -28.56 -7.37 23.62
CA GLY A 123 -27.62 -6.67 22.74
C GLY A 123 -28.28 -5.67 21.78
N LEU A 124 -29.49 -5.94 21.32
CA LEU A 124 -30.21 -5.08 20.37
C LEU A 124 -30.68 -3.75 21.01
N GLY A 125 -30.94 -3.74 22.33
CA GLY A 125 -31.34 -2.53 23.05
C GLY A 125 -30.23 -1.49 23.17
N ALA A 126 -28.96 -1.90 23.23
CA ALA A 126 -27.82 -0.99 23.38
C ALA A 126 -27.51 -0.21 22.09
N VAL A 127 -27.70 -0.82 20.92
CA VAL A 127 -27.43 -0.19 19.62
C VAL A 127 -28.43 0.95 19.33
N LEU A 128 -29.70 0.78 19.71
CA LEU A 128 -30.73 1.80 19.48
C LEU A 128 -30.55 3.05 20.35
N ALA A 129 -30.00 2.91 21.56
CA ALA A 129 -29.71 4.04 22.44
C ALA A 129 -28.54 4.91 21.94
N ALA A 130 -27.51 4.30 21.34
CA ALA A 130 -26.35 5.04 20.80
C ALA A 130 -26.71 5.90 19.58
N ILE A 131 -27.62 5.43 18.72
CA ILE A 131 -28.10 6.17 17.53
C ILE A 131 -28.90 7.42 17.95
N GLY A 132 -29.68 7.34 19.03
CA GLY A 132 -30.51 8.45 19.52
C GLY A 132 -29.71 9.62 20.11
N VAL A 133 -28.58 9.37 20.76
CA VAL A 133 -27.76 10.43 21.36
C VAL A 133 -26.94 11.20 20.29
N GLY A 134 -26.50 10.50 19.24
CA GLY A 134 -25.73 11.12 18.16
C GLY A 134 -26.52 12.14 17.32
N THR A 135 -27.82 11.91 17.13
CA THR A 135 -28.67 12.79 16.30
C THR A 135 -29.04 14.11 17.00
N VAL A 136 -29.14 14.14 18.33
CA VAL A 136 -29.47 15.36 19.09
C VAL A 136 -28.28 16.33 19.16
N ALA A 137 -27.05 15.82 19.12
CA ALA A 137 -25.85 16.66 19.08
C ALA A 137 -25.67 17.39 17.73
N LEU A 138 -26.10 16.77 16.63
CA LEU A 138 -26.04 17.39 15.29
C LEU A 138 -27.06 18.53 15.12
N MET A 139 -28.21 18.47 15.81
CA MET A 139 -29.30 19.43 15.67
C MET A 139 -29.08 20.76 16.42
N ARG A 140 -27.97 20.91 17.17
CA ARG A 140 -27.67 22.11 17.98
C ARG A 140 -26.41 22.88 17.52
N ALA A 141 -26.01 22.75 16.26
CA ALA A 141 -24.96 23.60 15.71
C ALA A 141 -25.45 25.07 15.60
N PRO A 142 -24.70 26.07 16.11
CA PRO A 142 -25.03 27.49 15.92
C PRO A 142 -24.99 27.87 14.43
N GLY A 143 -25.92 28.74 14.01
CA GLY A 143 -26.10 29.13 12.61
C GLY A 143 -24.88 29.83 11.98
N PRO A 144 -24.68 29.67 10.66
CA PRO A 144 -23.51 30.20 9.96
C PRO A 144 -23.54 31.73 9.83
N ALA A 145 -22.38 32.35 10.06
CA ALA A 145 -22.12 33.76 9.76
C ALA A 145 -21.92 33.97 8.24
N PRO A 146 -22.19 35.18 7.71
CA PRO A 146 -22.35 35.40 6.27
C PRO A 146 -21.04 35.32 5.47
N SER A 147 -21.16 34.79 4.26
CA SER A 147 -20.08 34.54 3.30
C SER A 147 -19.39 35.81 2.80
N THR A 148 -18.06 35.81 2.79
CA THR A 148 -17.25 36.62 1.87
C THR A 148 -16.68 35.71 0.78
N PRO A 149 -16.67 36.13 -0.49
CA PRO A 149 -16.08 35.36 -1.57
C PRO A 149 -14.56 35.56 -1.57
N ASP A 150 -13.77 34.47 -1.55
CA ASP A 150 -12.63 34.28 -2.46
C ASP A 150 -11.78 33.03 -2.14
N THR A 151 -11.39 32.36 -3.22
CA THR A 151 -10.32 31.35 -3.39
C THR A 151 -10.46 29.99 -2.69
N ALA A 152 -10.94 29.01 -3.46
CA ALA A 152 -10.95 27.58 -3.17
C ALA A 152 -9.56 26.92 -3.32
N GLU A 153 -8.53 27.40 -2.62
CA GLU A 153 -7.19 26.76 -2.61
C GLU A 153 -6.74 26.17 -1.26
N LEU A 154 -7.53 26.28 -0.18
CA LEU A 154 -7.08 25.83 1.16
C LEU A 154 -7.81 24.62 1.77
N ILE A 155 -8.55 23.82 0.99
CA ILE A 155 -9.26 22.62 1.51
C ILE A 155 -8.56 21.31 1.16
N THR A 156 -7.26 21.35 0.86
CA THR A 156 -6.41 20.19 1.12
C THR A 156 -5.37 20.60 2.14
N VAL A 157 -5.53 20.16 3.38
CA VAL A 157 -4.35 20.01 4.25
C VAL A 157 -3.56 18.84 3.65
N SER A 158 -2.90 19.12 2.52
CA SER A 158 -1.93 18.23 1.93
C SER A 158 -0.80 18.13 2.93
N THR A 159 -0.76 17.02 3.68
CA THR A 159 0.41 16.72 4.50
C THR A 159 1.62 16.74 3.57
N PRO A 160 2.63 17.60 3.80
CA PRO A 160 3.77 17.71 2.90
C PRO A 160 4.41 16.33 2.71
N PRO A 161 4.81 15.97 1.49
CA PRO A 161 5.50 14.71 1.24
C PRO A 161 6.72 14.61 2.15
N MET A 162 7.03 13.42 2.67
CA MET A 162 8.24 13.20 3.46
C MET A 162 9.46 13.37 2.55
N ALA A 163 10.02 14.57 2.56
CA ALA A 163 11.19 14.96 1.79
C ALA A 163 12.26 15.50 2.72
N ILE A 164 13.52 15.36 2.30
CA ILE A 164 14.64 15.94 3.03
C ILE A 164 14.53 17.47 2.90
N PRO A 165 14.42 18.22 4.01
CA PRO A 165 14.18 19.67 4.01
C PRO A 165 15.47 20.46 3.74
N LEU A 166 16.36 19.91 2.89
CA LEU A 166 17.65 20.51 2.55
C LEU A 166 17.70 20.74 1.04
N THR A 167 18.14 21.93 0.66
CA THR A 167 18.46 22.24 -0.73
C THR A 167 19.72 21.51 -1.18
N GLN A 168 19.91 21.37 -2.49
CA GLN A 168 21.13 20.77 -3.04
C GLN A 168 22.41 21.48 -2.56
N GLY A 169 22.42 22.82 -2.51
CA GLY A 169 23.58 23.58 -2.04
C GLY A 169 23.91 23.29 -0.56
N GLU A 170 22.90 23.13 0.28
CA GLU A 170 23.10 22.75 1.69
C GLU A 170 23.62 21.33 1.84
N ILE A 171 23.13 20.37 1.04
CA ILE A 171 23.65 19.00 1.01
C ILE A 171 25.12 19.00 0.61
N GLN A 172 25.49 19.77 -0.42
CA GLN A 172 26.88 19.88 -0.85
C GLN A 172 27.77 20.56 0.20
N ALA A 173 27.23 21.55 0.94
CA ALA A 173 27.95 22.19 2.03
C ALA A 173 28.29 21.23 3.20
N LEU A 174 27.51 20.16 3.40
CA LEU A 174 27.82 19.13 4.39
C LEU A 174 29.14 18.40 4.11
N LEU A 175 29.56 18.32 2.84
CA LEU A 175 30.81 17.66 2.44
C LEU A 175 32.05 18.42 2.91
N GLY A 176 31.91 19.73 3.19
CA GLY A 176 33.01 20.58 3.66
C GLY A 176 33.22 20.58 5.18
N HIS A 177 32.37 19.86 5.93
CA HIS A 177 32.38 19.86 7.39
C HIS A 177 32.49 18.42 7.93
N PRO A 178 33.06 18.22 9.13
CA PRO A 178 33.00 16.93 9.80
C PRO A 178 31.55 16.46 9.94
N PRO A 179 31.22 15.20 9.60
CA PRO A 179 29.87 14.68 9.73
C PRO A 179 29.36 14.74 11.18
N ASP A 180 28.21 15.37 11.40
CA ASP A 180 27.48 15.31 12.67
C ASP A 180 26.44 14.20 12.62
N TYR A 181 26.74 13.10 13.30
CA TYR A 181 25.88 11.93 13.33
C TYR A 181 24.77 12.02 14.39
N GLY A 182 24.84 12.98 15.32
CA GLY A 182 23.92 13.07 16.46
C GLY A 182 23.67 11.72 17.15
N PRO A 183 22.42 11.23 17.23
CA PRO A 183 22.08 9.93 17.85
C PRO A 183 22.76 8.71 17.21
N LEU A 184 23.28 8.83 15.98
CA LEU A 184 24.04 7.79 15.29
C LEU A 184 25.56 7.92 15.52
N ALA A 185 26.04 8.65 16.52
CA ALA A 185 27.48 8.80 16.77
C ALA A 185 28.23 7.48 16.98
N ASP A 186 27.57 6.46 17.55
CA ASP A 186 28.15 5.13 17.76
C ASP A 186 28.55 4.46 16.43
N PRO A 187 29.85 4.16 16.20
CA PRO A 187 30.32 3.54 14.97
C PRO A 187 29.68 2.20 14.65
N ALA A 188 29.39 1.37 15.66
CA ALA A 188 28.79 0.06 15.45
C ALA A 188 27.34 0.18 14.94
N ARG A 189 26.57 1.11 15.53
CA ARG A 189 25.22 1.45 15.07
C ARG A 189 25.21 1.99 13.65
N ARG A 190 26.14 2.88 13.31
CA ARG A 190 26.31 3.41 11.94
C ARG A 190 26.61 2.31 10.93
N ALA A 191 27.57 1.44 11.24
CA ALA A 191 27.92 0.31 10.37
C ALA A 191 26.71 -0.60 10.11
N SER A 192 25.91 -0.87 11.15
CA SER A 192 24.66 -1.63 11.04
C SER A 192 23.62 -0.91 10.18
N CYS A 193 23.42 0.39 10.39
CA CYS A 193 22.52 1.22 9.60
C CYS A 193 22.91 1.23 8.11
N LEU A 194 24.19 1.43 7.79
CA LEU A 194 24.70 1.40 6.41
C LEU A 194 24.48 0.04 5.75
N THR A 195 24.69 -1.05 6.50
CA THR A 195 24.40 -2.41 6.02
C THR A 195 22.91 -2.59 5.70
N GLY A 196 22.02 -2.07 6.54
CA GLY A 196 20.57 -2.07 6.29
C GLY A 196 20.16 -1.23 5.06
N LEU A 197 20.91 -0.16 4.77
CA LEU A 197 20.73 0.66 3.57
C LEU A 197 21.35 0.04 2.31
N GLY A 198 21.98 -1.13 2.41
CA GLY A 198 22.62 -1.84 1.29
C GLY A 198 24.07 -1.45 1.01
N TYR A 199 24.69 -0.66 1.89
CA TYR A 199 26.09 -0.25 1.78
C TYR A 199 27.00 -1.13 2.65
N PRO A 200 28.25 -1.39 2.23
CA PRO A 200 29.24 -2.03 3.10
C PRO A 200 29.36 -1.30 4.45
N ALA A 201 29.53 -2.04 5.55
CA ALA A 201 29.67 -1.49 6.90
C ALA A 201 30.82 -0.45 7.05
N ALA A 202 31.83 -0.55 6.19
CA ALA A 202 32.98 0.36 6.15
C ALA A 202 32.79 1.57 5.21
N THR A 203 31.59 1.76 4.65
CA THR A 203 31.32 2.87 3.73
C THR A 203 31.52 4.21 4.45
N GLU A 204 32.29 5.09 3.80
CA GLU A 204 32.53 6.43 4.30
C GLU A 204 31.28 7.29 4.11
N VAL A 205 30.83 7.90 5.21
CA VAL A 205 29.77 8.91 5.17
C VAL A 205 30.44 10.27 4.95
N LEU A 206 30.20 10.84 3.77
CA LEU A 206 30.82 12.08 3.32
C LEU A 206 30.26 13.32 4.03
N GLY A 207 29.06 13.21 4.59
CA GLY A 207 28.41 14.27 5.35
C GLY A 207 27.26 13.70 6.18
N ALA A 208 27.05 14.24 7.36
CA ALA A 208 25.92 13.89 8.21
C ALA A 208 25.40 15.11 8.98
N ARG A 209 24.10 15.15 9.21
CA ARG A 209 23.47 16.18 10.03
C ARG A 209 22.12 15.70 10.61
N PRO A 210 21.83 15.94 11.90
CA PRO A 210 20.49 15.75 12.46
C PRO A 210 19.49 16.72 11.84
N ILE A 211 18.31 16.23 11.49
CA ILE A 211 17.21 17.01 10.93
C ILE A 211 15.87 16.55 11.52
N GLU A 212 14.82 17.31 11.26
CA GLU A 212 13.45 16.87 11.50
C GLU A 212 12.67 16.86 10.19
N ILE A 213 11.94 15.78 9.93
CA ILE A 213 11.03 15.67 8.79
C ILE A 213 9.62 15.46 9.34
N ASN A 214 8.73 16.43 9.15
CA ASN A 214 7.35 16.35 9.64
C ASN A 214 7.27 15.97 11.14
N ALA A 215 8.05 16.68 11.98
CA ALA A 215 8.20 16.43 13.44
C ALA A 215 8.74 15.04 13.83
N ARG A 216 9.35 14.32 12.88
CA ARG A 216 10.10 13.09 13.16
C ARG A 216 11.60 13.40 13.19
N PRO A 217 12.28 13.14 14.31
CA PRO A 217 13.72 13.31 14.36
C PRO A 217 14.38 12.29 13.42
N GLY A 218 15.40 12.74 12.70
CA GLY A 218 16.19 11.91 11.79
C GLY A 218 17.62 12.41 11.68
N VAL A 219 18.45 11.62 11.02
CA VAL A 219 19.83 11.97 10.67
C VAL A 219 19.99 11.80 9.17
N VAL A 220 20.42 12.87 8.49
CA VAL A 220 20.84 12.80 7.09
C VAL A 220 22.21 12.17 7.02
N LEU A 221 22.37 11.19 6.15
CA LEU A 221 23.63 10.56 5.77
C LEU A 221 23.83 10.79 4.27
N VAL A 222 24.97 11.37 3.90
CA VAL A 222 25.40 11.57 2.52
C VAL A 222 26.51 10.58 2.22
N VAL A 223 26.32 9.74 1.21
CA VAL A 223 27.30 8.74 0.75
C VAL A 223 27.52 8.87 -0.75
N ALA A 224 28.61 8.30 -1.25
CA ALA A 224 28.80 8.15 -2.69
C ALA A 224 27.72 7.22 -3.25
N ALA A 225 27.08 7.63 -4.35
CA ALA A 225 26.20 6.74 -5.10
C ALA A 225 27.02 5.77 -5.98
N ASP A 226 26.35 4.94 -6.77
CA ASP A 226 26.98 4.00 -7.72
C ASP A 226 27.83 4.69 -8.79
N THR A 227 27.60 5.98 -9.02
CA THR A 227 28.40 6.79 -9.95
C THR A 227 29.19 7.85 -9.21
N PRO A 228 30.43 8.15 -9.64
CA PRO A 228 31.31 9.07 -8.91
C PRO A 228 30.83 10.54 -8.94
N ARG A 229 29.87 10.87 -9.81
CA ARG A 229 29.31 12.22 -9.98
C ARG A 229 28.00 12.44 -9.22
N THR A 230 27.54 11.45 -8.45
CA THR A 230 26.26 11.52 -7.76
C THR A 230 26.44 11.18 -6.28
N LEU A 231 25.72 11.89 -5.43
CA LEU A 231 25.62 11.66 -4.01
C LEU A 231 24.26 11.05 -3.71
N ALA A 232 24.24 9.98 -2.93
CA ALA A 232 23.01 9.42 -2.39
C ALA A 232 22.81 9.97 -0.97
N VAL A 233 21.59 10.44 -0.70
CA VAL A 233 21.25 11.13 0.55
C VAL A 233 20.07 10.40 1.18
N TYR A 234 20.23 9.99 2.43
CA TYR A 234 19.22 9.28 3.19
C TYR A 234 18.95 10.01 4.49
N ALA A 235 17.68 10.24 4.82
CA ALA A 235 17.25 10.63 6.15
C ALA A 235 16.71 9.41 6.87
N VAL A 236 17.38 9.00 7.95
CA VAL A 236 17.02 7.81 8.72
C VAL A 236 16.63 8.16 10.15
N ALA A 237 15.80 7.35 10.77
CA ALA A 237 15.45 7.50 12.18
C ALA A 237 16.68 7.25 13.10
N PRO A 238 16.69 7.81 14.33
CA PRO A 238 17.74 7.56 15.33
C PRO A 238 17.93 6.08 15.70
N SER A 239 16.88 5.26 15.50
CA SER A 239 16.88 3.82 15.76
C SER A 239 17.45 2.98 14.61
N CYS A 240 17.99 3.60 13.56
CA CYS A 240 18.48 2.90 12.37
C CYS A 240 19.43 1.74 12.71
N SER A 241 19.18 0.60 12.07
CA SER A 241 19.94 -0.64 12.19
C SER A 241 19.83 -1.45 10.89
N ALA A 242 20.57 -2.55 10.81
CA ALA A 242 20.48 -3.48 9.68
C ALA A 242 19.09 -4.14 9.54
N ALA A 243 18.35 -4.28 10.63
CA ALA A 243 17.03 -4.92 10.64
C ALA A 243 15.88 -3.93 10.36
N ASP A 244 16.07 -2.67 10.74
CA ASP A 244 15.12 -1.58 10.50
C ASP A 244 15.91 -0.31 10.26
N THR A 245 15.89 0.17 9.02
CA THR A 245 16.61 1.39 8.62
C THR A 245 15.88 2.65 9.08
N GLY A 246 14.58 2.56 9.41
CA GLY A 246 13.77 3.72 9.74
C GLY A 246 13.88 4.84 8.69
N LEU A 247 13.95 4.49 7.40
CA LEU A 247 14.13 5.47 6.32
C LEU A 247 12.93 6.43 6.24
N LEU A 248 13.19 7.70 6.49
CA LEU A 248 12.19 8.78 6.48
C LEU A 248 12.03 9.38 5.08
N ALA A 249 13.15 9.60 4.38
CA ALA A 249 13.19 10.13 3.02
C ALA A 249 14.55 9.84 2.37
N ASN A 250 14.62 9.85 1.04
CA ASN A 250 15.88 9.79 0.31
C ASN A 250 15.86 10.72 -0.90
N THR A 251 17.04 11.06 -1.40
CA THR A 251 17.21 11.80 -2.67
C THR A 251 18.60 11.54 -3.24
N GLN A 252 18.82 11.98 -4.48
CA GLN A 252 20.14 12.01 -5.11
C GLN A 252 20.44 13.41 -5.62
N VAL A 253 21.69 13.85 -5.46
CA VAL A 253 22.14 15.15 -5.97
C VAL A 253 23.48 15.01 -6.71
N PRO A 254 23.73 15.85 -7.72
CA PRO A 254 25.05 15.94 -8.35
C PRO A 254 26.14 16.28 -7.32
N ARG A 255 27.28 15.60 -7.44
CA ARG A 255 28.51 15.94 -6.72
C ARG A 255 29.11 17.22 -7.33
N PRO A 256 29.57 18.19 -6.51
CA PRO A 256 30.18 19.42 -6.99
C PRO A 256 31.51 19.19 -7.72
#